data_AF-A0A1Q5TIE5-F1
#
_entry.id   AF-A0A1Q5TIE5-F1
#
_cell.length_a   1.000
_cell.length_b   1.000
_cell.length_c   1.000
_cell.angle_alpha   90.00
_cell.angle_beta   90.00
_cell.angle_gamma   90.00
#
_symmetry.space_group_name_H-M   'P 1'
#
loop_
_entity.id
_entity.type
_entity.pdbx_description
1 polymer ?
#
loop_
_entity_poly.entity_id
_entity_poly.type
_entity_poly.pdbx_seq_one_letter_code
_entity_poly.pdbx_strand_id
1 'polypeptide(L)'
;MHSASELRPCSRDMCSITDEDRFGPVVNNCAHDFDFTLLFEEVFFSISLSACFIPVIVAAFFYSRRQIVKLRTGWIVIVLAATHHNGQSLLLFLSKTFHREILAGVIPRLAQAGFTLAQPYIIRRAVILLATPEAPNSRNRGIALVAAFAIVYVGLAISTAQAQHKSCRLVAMFRGGLVSIIFDKAISLSATSQNEASAMTAMGIEIERIAAGLQCFHDTWGSFVEVTLGLWLLYYQLWAADAVPILISVGKR
;
A
#
# COMPACT_ATOMS: atom_id res chain seq x y z
N MET A 1 13.04 60.68 -40.57
CA MET A 1 14.01 59.69 -41.08
C MET A 1 14.75 59.14 -39.88
N HIS A 2 14.18 58.10 -39.26
CA HIS A 2 14.51 56.68 -39.48
C HIS A 2 15.69 56.27 -38.57
N SER A 3 15.39 55.56 -37.47
CA SER A 3 15.53 54.09 -37.34
C SER A 3 16.96 53.74 -36.90
N ALA A 4 17.25 52.83 -35.97
CA ALA A 4 16.47 51.87 -35.21
C ALA A 4 17.28 51.46 -33.97
N SER A 5 16.57 51.02 -32.94
CA SER A 5 17.07 50.15 -31.89
C SER A 5 17.62 48.85 -32.49
N GLU A 6 18.91 48.55 -32.30
CA GLU A 6 19.44 47.20 -32.52
C GLU A 6 19.76 46.53 -31.18
N LEU A 7 18.99 45.49 -30.93
CA LEU A 7 19.13 44.51 -29.87
C LEU A 7 20.50 43.84 -29.95
N ARG A 8 21.15 43.63 -28.82
CA ARG A 8 22.20 42.61 -28.73
C ARG A 8 21.56 41.27 -29.10
N PRO A 9 22.07 40.53 -30.09
CA PRO A 9 21.60 39.19 -30.34
C PRO A 9 21.97 38.34 -29.11
N CYS A 10 20.97 37.71 -28.49
CA CYS A 10 21.23 36.45 -27.80
C CYS A 10 21.73 35.50 -28.88
N SER A 11 23.06 35.37 -29.03
CA SER A 11 23.65 34.25 -29.74
C SER A 11 23.22 33.01 -28.95
N ARG A 12 22.15 32.36 -29.44
CA ARG A 12 21.84 30.99 -29.10
C ARG A 12 22.98 30.21 -29.72
N ASP A 13 24.02 29.95 -28.94
CA ASP A 13 24.99 28.91 -29.30
C ASP A 13 24.16 27.62 -29.40
N MET A 14 23.83 27.24 -30.63
CA MET A 14 23.14 25.99 -30.92
C MET A 14 24.08 24.87 -30.53
N CYS A 15 23.88 24.28 -29.35
CA CYS A 15 24.47 22.99 -29.03
C CYS A 15 24.02 21.97 -30.08
N SER A 16 24.96 21.15 -30.55
CA SER A 16 24.68 20.07 -31.48
C SER A 16 23.90 18.96 -30.75
N ILE A 17 22.81 18.47 -31.34
CA ILE A 17 22.00 17.32 -30.84
C ILE A 17 22.87 16.09 -30.53
N THR A 18 24.03 15.95 -31.16
CA THR A 18 24.96 14.83 -30.95
C THR A 18 25.60 14.80 -29.55
N ASP A 19 25.53 15.89 -28.79
CA ASP A 19 26.06 15.94 -27.41
C ASP A 19 25.02 15.56 -26.34
N GLU A 20 23.74 15.36 -26.70
CA GLU A 20 22.69 14.87 -25.78
C GLU A 20 22.70 13.34 -25.58
N ASP A 21 23.31 12.58 -26.50
CA ASP A 21 23.34 11.11 -26.48
C ASP A 21 24.53 10.54 -25.66
N ARG A 22 25.33 11.39 -25.02
CA ARG A 22 26.57 10.96 -24.37
C ARG A 22 26.39 10.73 -22.87
N PHE A 23 26.60 9.49 -22.47
CA PHE A 23 26.47 9.00 -21.11
C PHE A 23 27.59 9.59 -20.20
N GLY A 24 27.26 10.56 -19.33
CA GLY A 24 28.12 11.00 -18.21
C GLY A 24 28.26 12.52 -18.03
N PRO A 25 28.84 12.99 -16.89
CA PRO A 25 28.87 14.41 -16.55
C PRO A 25 30.12 15.08 -17.11
N VAL A 26 30.07 15.59 -18.34
CA VAL A 26 31.01 16.61 -18.82
C VAL A 26 30.29 17.54 -19.78
N VAL A 27 30.27 18.83 -19.46
CA VAL A 27 30.11 19.86 -20.49
C VAL A 27 31.18 20.91 -20.28
N ASN A 28 32.01 21.10 -21.31
CA ASN A 28 32.83 22.28 -21.44
C ASN A 28 31.91 23.43 -21.90
N ASN A 29 31.84 24.47 -21.07
CA ASN A 29 31.46 25.85 -21.43
C ASN A 29 30.07 26.17 -21.99
N CYS A 30 29.05 25.33 -21.83
CA CYS A 30 27.66 25.77 -21.99
C CYS A 30 27.02 25.98 -20.61
N ALA A 31 26.98 27.25 -20.19
CA ALA A 31 26.45 27.67 -18.90
C ALA A 31 24.93 27.85 -18.97
N HIS A 32 24.17 26.75 -18.96
CA HIS A 32 22.83 26.74 -18.39
C HIS A 32 22.42 25.30 -18.04
N ASP A 33 22.15 25.12 -16.75
CA ASP A 33 21.42 24.04 -16.10
C ASP A 33 21.88 22.58 -16.26
N PHE A 34 22.08 21.94 -15.10
CA PHE A 34 22.17 20.49 -14.94
C PHE A 34 20.83 19.86 -15.32
N ASP A 35 20.54 19.71 -16.61
CA ASP A 35 19.43 18.90 -17.08
C ASP A 35 19.88 17.44 -17.13
N PHE A 36 19.51 16.69 -16.08
CA PHE A 36 19.48 15.25 -16.17
C PHE A 36 18.37 14.89 -17.16
N THR A 37 18.78 14.56 -18.38
CA THR A 37 17.98 13.94 -19.44
C THR A 37 16.75 13.22 -18.88
N LEU A 38 15.55 13.73 -19.19
CA LEU A 38 14.26 13.13 -18.86
C LEU A 38 14.20 11.62 -19.19
N LEU A 39 14.99 11.15 -20.17
CA LEU A 39 15.14 9.75 -20.52
C LEU A 39 15.98 8.91 -19.54
N PHE A 40 16.99 9.49 -18.87
CA PHE A 40 17.76 8.79 -17.83
C PHE A 40 16.89 8.56 -16.58
N GLU A 41 16.11 9.56 -16.17
CA GLU A 41 15.22 9.43 -15.00
C GLU A 41 14.10 8.40 -15.27
N GLU A 42 13.46 8.46 -16.44
CA GLU A 42 12.35 7.55 -16.77
C GLU A 42 12.83 6.10 -16.98
N VAL A 43 13.99 5.88 -17.61
CA VAL A 43 14.51 4.54 -17.89
C VAL A 43 15.15 3.91 -16.65
N PHE A 44 15.99 4.63 -15.90
CA PHE A 44 16.68 4.04 -14.74
C PHE A 44 15.71 3.79 -13.59
N PHE A 45 14.78 4.72 -13.29
CA PHE A 45 13.84 4.51 -12.19
C PHE A 45 12.71 3.54 -12.56
N SER A 46 12.21 3.53 -13.81
CA SER A 46 11.17 2.57 -14.21
C SER A 46 11.71 1.15 -14.34
N ILE A 47 12.87 0.95 -14.96
CA ILE A 47 13.50 -0.38 -15.11
C ILE A 47 14.06 -0.88 -13.77
N SER A 48 14.66 -0.02 -12.95
CA SER A 48 15.15 -0.45 -11.62
C SER A 48 14.03 -0.71 -10.64
N LEU A 49 12.93 0.07 -10.65
CA LEU A 49 11.74 -0.29 -9.89
C LEU A 49 11.19 -1.62 -10.41
N SER A 50 10.93 -1.79 -11.70
CA SER A 50 10.32 -3.03 -12.20
C SER A 50 11.22 -4.28 -12.03
N ALA A 51 12.55 -4.17 -12.19
CA ALA A 51 13.50 -5.27 -12.00
C ALA A 51 13.68 -5.70 -10.53
N CYS A 52 13.53 -4.78 -9.56
CA CYS A 52 13.53 -5.12 -8.13
C CYS A 52 12.15 -5.50 -7.60
N PHE A 53 11.07 -4.93 -8.15
CA PHE A 53 9.71 -5.20 -7.69
C PHE A 53 9.27 -6.62 -8.02
N ILE A 54 9.61 -7.16 -9.19
CA ILE A 54 9.21 -8.51 -9.57
C ILE A 54 9.79 -9.59 -8.64
N PRO A 55 11.11 -9.67 -8.36
CA PRO A 55 11.65 -10.68 -7.46
C PRO A 55 11.19 -10.49 -6.01
N VAL A 56 10.89 -9.26 -5.57
CA VAL A 56 10.37 -8.99 -4.23
C VAL A 56 8.89 -9.31 -4.11
N ILE A 57 8.08 -9.06 -5.15
CA ILE A 57 6.69 -9.53 -5.25
C ILE A 57 6.68 -11.05 -5.29
N VAL A 58 7.60 -11.69 -6.01
CA VAL A 58 7.76 -13.14 -6.05
C VAL A 58 8.18 -13.67 -4.68
N ALA A 59 9.13 -13.04 -3.99
CA ALA A 59 9.55 -13.43 -2.63
C ALA A 59 8.44 -13.20 -1.59
N ALA A 60 7.68 -12.10 -1.71
CA ALA A 60 6.51 -11.81 -0.89
C ALA A 60 5.38 -12.80 -1.17
N PHE A 61 5.20 -13.21 -2.43
CA PHE A 61 4.30 -14.27 -2.85
C PHE A 61 4.72 -15.62 -2.25
N PHE A 62 6.00 -15.97 -2.29
CA PHE A 62 6.54 -17.19 -1.68
C PHE A 62 6.46 -17.16 -0.14
N TYR A 63 6.71 -16.01 0.50
CA TYR A 63 6.54 -15.82 1.94
C TYR A 63 5.07 -15.90 2.35
N SER A 64 4.17 -15.31 1.56
CA SER A 64 2.72 -15.39 1.75
C SER A 64 2.22 -16.83 1.54
N ARG A 65 2.77 -17.57 0.57
CA ARG A 65 2.51 -19.01 0.38
C ARG A 65 2.93 -19.85 1.59
N ARG A 66 3.99 -19.49 2.32
CA ARG A 66 4.34 -20.18 3.59
C ARG A 66 3.27 -20.01 4.68
N GLN A 67 2.48 -18.92 4.65
CA GLN A 67 1.35 -18.73 5.58
C GLN A 67 0.05 -19.42 5.15
N ILE A 68 -0.08 -19.83 3.88
CA ILE A 68 -1.19 -20.66 3.38
C ILE A 68 -1.17 -22.04 4.07
N VAL A 69 -0.02 -22.56 4.50
CA VAL A 69 0.05 -23.88 5.17
C VAL A 69 -0.64 -23.91 6.55
N LYS A 70 -0.88 -22.75 7.19
CA LYS A 70 -1.71 -22.65 8.41
C LYS A 70 -3.22 -22.79 8.14
N LEU A 71 -3.66 -22.90 6.88
CA LEU A 71 -5.07 -23.15 6.51
C LEU A 71 -5.56 -24.51 7.03
N ARG A 72 -4.68 -25.52 7.18
CA ARG A 72 -5.08 -26.84 7.64
C ARG A 72 -5.68 -26.77 9.05
N THR A 73 -5.16 -25.91 9.92
CA THR A 73 -5.64 -25.78 11.30
C THR A 73 -6.98 -25.04 11.39
N GLY A 74 -7.22 -24.03 10.55
CA GLY A 74 -8.49 -23.30 10.52
C GLY A 74 -9.66 -24.13 9.97
N TRP A 75 -9.41 -24.87 8.89
CA TRP A 75 -10.39 -25.80 8.33
C TRP A 75 -10.74 -26.95 9.28
N ILE A 76 -9.74 -27.52 9.98
CA ILE A 76 -9.97 -28.54 11.01
C ILE A 76 -10.86 -28.01 12.14
N VAL A 77 -10.68 -26.75 12.56
CA VAL A 77 -11.47 -26.14 13.63
C VAL A 77 -12.91 -25.84 13.20
N ILE A 78 -13.14 -25.40 11.96
CA ILE A 78 -14.49 -25.19 11.43
C ILE A 78 -15.22 -26.53 11.27
N VAL A 79 -14.54 -27.56 10.76
CA VAL A 79 -15.09 -28.93 10.69
C VAL A 79 -15.41 -29.47 12.09
N LEU A 80 -14.53 -29.27 13.07
CA LEU A 80 -14.76 -29.66 14.48
C LEU A 80 -15.90 -28.89 15.15
N ALA A 81 -16.13 -27.63 14.75
CA ALA A 81 -17.25 -26.84 15.27
C ALA A 81 -18.57 -27.22 14.61
N ALA A 82 -18.55 -27.58 13.33
CA ALA A 82 -19.71 -28.07 12.59
C ALA A 82 -20.19 -29.45 13.07
N THR A 83 -19.29 -30.29 13.62
CA THR A 83 -19.65 -31.60 14.17
C THR A 83 -20.26 -31.53 15.58
N HIS A 84 -20.22 -30.38 16.28
CA HIS A 84 -20.75 -30.27 17.65
C HIS A 84 -22.08 -29.50 17.70
N HIS A 85 -23.18 -30.24 17.93
CA HIS A 85 -24.59 -29.87 17.76
C HIS A 85 -25.16 -28.85 18.79
N ASN A 86 -24.37 -27.86 19.25
CA ASN A 86 -24.80 -26.88 20.25
C ASN A 86 -24.68 -25.44 19.71
N GLY A 87 -25.81 -24.79 19.39
CA GLY A 87 -25.87 -23.51 18.66
C GLY A 87 -25.16 -22.33 19.35
N GLN A 88 -25.09 -22.33 20.68
CA GLN A 88 -24.39 -21.28 21.45
C GLN A 88 -22.87 -21.38 21.36
N SER A 89 -22.33 -22.60 21.24
CA SER A 89 -20.89 -22.82 21.12
C SER A 89 -20.37 -22.41 19.74
N LEU A 90 -21.20 -22.55 18.69
CA LEU A 90 -20.83 -22.24 17.31
C LEU A 90 -20.64 -20.73 17.08
N LEU A 91 -21.59 -19.91 17.55
CA LEU A 91 -21.53 -18.45 17.40
C LEU A 91 -20.34 -17.85 18.17
N LEU A 92 -20.06 -18.35 19.37
CA LEU A 92 -18.90 -17.92 20.15
C LEU A 92 -17.58 -18.34 19.48
N PHE A 93 -17.51 -19.54 18.89
CA PHE A 93 -16.31 -19.99 18.18
C PHE A 93 -16.07 -19.20 16.88
N LEU A 94 -17.13 -18.95 16.12
CA LEU A 94 -17.11 -18.07 14.94
C LEU A 94 -16.62 -16.67 15.32
N SER A 95 -17.19 -16.07 16.36
CA SER A 95 -16.79 -14.75 16.86
C SER A 95 -15.31 -14.70 17.27
N LYS A 96 -14.84 -15.70 18.02
CA LYS A 96 -13.45 -15.77 18.49
C LYS A 96 -12.45 -15.98 17.35
N THR A 97 -12.85 -16.73 16.32
CA THR A 97 -12.03 -16.97 15.12
C THR A 97 -11.99 -15.72 14.25
N PHE A 98 -13.14 -15.06 14.07
CA PHE A 98 -13.29 -13.83 13.31
C PHE A 98 -12.48 -12.69 13.92
N HIS A 99 -12.51 -12.52 15.24
CA HIS A 99 -11.74 -11.49 15.94
C HIS A 99 -10.22 -11.66 15.78
N ARG A 100 -9.72 -12.91 15.78
CA ARG A 100 -8.30 -13.19 15.56
C ARG A 100 -7.85 -12.86 14.14
N GLU A 101 -8.69 -13.13 13.15
CA GLU A 101 -8.39 -12.80 11.75
C GLU A 101 -8.50 -11.29 11.49
N ILE A 102 -9.46 -10.58 12.12
CA ILE A 102 -9.53 -9.10 12.12
C ILE A 102 -8.25 -8.51 12.72
N LEU A 103 -7.84 -8.97 13.90
CA LEU A 103 -6.66 -8.45 14.60
C LEU A 103 -5.37 -8.66 13.78
N ALA A 104 -5.26 -9.82 13.11
CA ALA A 104 -4.15 -10.07 12.20
C ALA A 104 -4.18 -9.19 10.94
N GLY A 105 -5.35 -8.70 10.51
CA GLY A 105 -5.53 -7.75 9.41
C GLY A 105 -5.23 -6.30 9.77
N VAL A 106 -5.31 -5.91 11.04
CA VAL A 106 -4.93 -4.56 11.51
C VAL A 106 -3.45 -4.28 11.27
N ILE A 107 -2.59 -5.26 11.52
CA ILE A 107 -1.12 -5.11 11.46
C ILE A 107 -0.64 -4.63 10.06
N PRO A 108 -0.99 -5.30 8.94
CA PRO A 108 -0.57 -4.83 7.62
C PRO A 108 -1.18 -3.47 7.24
N ARG A 109 -2.40 -3.14 7.72
CA ARG A 109 -3.03 -1.83 7.52
C ARG A 109 -2.27 -0.71 8.25
N LEU A 110 -1.82 -0.96 9.48
CA LEU A 110 -0.97 -0.02 10.23
C LEU A 110 0.38 0.18 9.55
N ALA A 111 0.98 -0.90 9.03
CA ALA A 111 2.22 -0.81 8.27
C ALA A 111 2.03 0.02 6.99
N GLN A 112 0.94 -0.21 6.25
CA GLN A 112 0.58 0.57 5.07
C GLN A 112 0.45 2.07 5.41
N ALA A 113 -0.29 2.42 6.46
CA ALA A 113 -0.43 3.80 6.92
C ALA A 113 0.93 4.43 7.27
N GLY A 114 1.80 3.67 7.96
CA GLY A 114 3.15 4.12 8.27
C GLY A 114 4.01 4.41 7.03
N PHE A 115 3.96 3.55 6.02
CA PHE A 115 4.69 3.76 4.76
C PHE A 115 4.14 4.96 3.96
N THR A 116 2.82 5.13 3.89
CA THR A 116 2.20 6.29 3.25
C THR A 116 2.62 7.60 3.91
N LEU A 117 2.71 7.63 5.24
CA LEU A 117 3.14 8.80 6.00
C LEU A 117 4.66 9.05 5.90
N ALA A 118 5.46 8.03 5.58
CA ALA A 118 6.89 8.18 5.36
C ALA A 118 7.20 8.86 4.01
N GLN A 119 6.33 8.76 3.00
CA GLN A 119 6.50 9.37 1.67
C GLN A 119 6.82 10.88 1.73
N PRO A 120 6.00 11.74 2.36
CA PRO A 120 6.27 13.19 2.42
C PRO A 120 7.55 13.53 3.19
N TYR A 121 7.94 12.72 4.18
CA TYR A 121 9.17 12.93 4.95
C TYR A 121 10.42 12.71 4.09
N ILE A 122 10.42 11.68 3.25
CA ILE A 122 11.55 11.39 2.34
C ILE A 122 11.67 12.51 1.29
N ILE A 123 10.55 12.98 0.73
CA ILE A 123 10.54 14.09 -0.24
C ILE A 123 11.11 15.36 0.41
N ARG A 124 10.71 15.70 1.63
CA ARG A 124 11.26 16.85 2.36
C ARG A 124 12.79 16.74 2.53
N ARG A 125 13.30 15.56 2.85
CA ARG A 125 14.75 15.31 2.99
C ARG A 125 15.48 15.37 1.64
N ALA A 126 14.82 14.98 0.55
CA ALA A 126 15.32 15.13 -0.82
C ALA A 126 15.54 16.59 -1.18
N VAL A 127 14.50 17.41 -0.99
CA VAL A 127 14.53 18.84 -1.32
C VAL A 127 15.62 19.54 -0.52
N ILE A 128 15.74 19.26 0.79
CA ILE A 128 16.78 19.88 1.64
C ILE A 128 18.19 19.46 1.20
N LEU A 129 18.39 18.19 0.81
CA LEU A 129 19.69 17.70 0.39
C LEU A 129 20.14 18.35 -0.93
N LEU A 130 19.21 18.55 -1.87
CA LEU A 130 19.48 19.18 -3.16
C LEU A 130 19.66 20.70 -3.05
N ALA A 131 19.02 21.34 -2.06
CA ALA A 131 19.13 22.79 -1.85
C ALA A 131 20.41 23.23 -1.11
N THR A 132 21.12 22.32 -0.44
CA THR A 132 22.35 22.65 0.30
C THR A 132 23.62 22.51 -0.56
N PRO A 133 24.52 23.52 -0.61
CA PRO A 133 25.77 23.44 -1.34
C PRO A 133 26.69 22.30 -0.83
N GLU A 134 27.42 21.67 -1.75
CA GLU A 134 28.19 20.42 -1.60
C GLU A 134 28.95 20.28 -0.26
N ALA A 135 28.34 19.55 0.68
CA ALA A 135 28.98 19.11 1.92
C ALA A 135 29.79 17.83 1.68
N PRO A 136 30.86 17.54 2.45
CA PRO A 136 31.76 16.40 2.23
C PRO A 136 31.14 14.98 2.33
N ASN A 137 29.81 14.86 2.44
CA ASN A 137 29.06 13.59 2.49
C ASN A 137 27.72 13.66 1.71
N SER A 138 27.55 14.61 0.78
CA SER A 138 26.33 14.80 -0.04
C SER A 138 25.94 13.53 -0.81
N ARG A 139 26.92 12.90 -1.46
CA ARG A 139 26.70 11.70 -2.31
C ARG A 139 26.19 10.48 -1.54
N ASN A 140 26.78 10.16 -0.39
CA ASN A 140 26.34 9.04 0.45
C ASN A 140 24.93 9.26 0.99
N ARG A 141 24.57 10.51 1.31
CA ARG A 141 23.21 10.88 1.74
C ARG A 141 22.20 10.75 0.60
N GLY A 142 22.58 11.08 -0.64
CA GLY A 142 21.74 10.91 -1.82
C GLY A 142 21.43 9.44 -2.10
N ILE A 143 22.45 8.58 -2.07
CA ILE A 143 22.28 7.13 -2.24
C ILE A 143 21.39 6.55 -1.14
N ALA A 144 21.61 6.94 0.12
CA ALA A 144 20.78 6.50 1.24
C ALA A 144 19.31 6.92 1.08
N LEU A 145 19.06 8.10 0.49
CA LEU A 145 17.73 8.60 0.26
C LEU A 145 17.00 7.84 -0.86
N VAL A 146 17.69 7.53 -1.96
CA VAL A 146 17.15 6.69 -3.04
C VAL A 146 16.83 5.29 -2.52
N ALA A 147 17.73 4.71 -1.72
CA ALA A 147 17.50 3.42 -1.07
C ALA A 147 16.28 3.45 -0.13
N ALA A 148 16.10 4.53 0.65
CA ALA A 148 14.93 4.71 1.51
C ALA A 148 13.62 4.78 0.70
N PHE A 149 13.62 5.47 -0.44
CA PHE A 149 12.46 5.55 -1.33
C PHE A 149 12.06 4.17 -1.85
N ALA A 150 13.03 3.39 -2.33
CA ALA A 150 12.78 2.02 -2.79
C ALA A 150 12.18 1.13 -1.68
N ILE A 151 12.71 1.20 -0.46
CA ILE A 151 12.21 0.42 0.68
C ILE A 151 10.77 0.79 1.03
N VAL A 152 10.42 2.07 1.04
CA VAL A 152 9.05 2.51 1.37
C VAL A 152 8.03 2.01 0.36
N TYR A 153 8.30 2.12 -0.94
CA TYR A 153 7.35 1.66 -1.95
C TYR A 153 7.24 0.13 -2.01
N VAL A 154 8.35 -0.59 -1.81
CA VAL A 154 8.34 -2.05 -1.68
C VAL A 154 7.55 -2.48 -0.44
N GLY A 155 7.80 -1.84 0.70
CA GLY A 155 7.06 -2.07 1.95
C GLY A 155 5.57 -1.81 1.81
N LEU A 156 5.19 -0.76 1.08
CA LEU A 156 3.81 -0.44 0.75
C LEU A 156 3.17 -1.54 -0.10
N ALA A 157 3.82 -1.97 -1.20
CA ALA A 157 3.31 -3.02 -2.06
C ALA A 157 3.09 -4.35 -1.32
N ILE A 158 4.05 -4.75 -0.46
CA ILE A 158 3.95 -5.97 0.36
C ILE A 158 2.80 -5.86 1.36
N SER A 159 2.69 -4.73 2.05
CA SER A 159 1.66 -4.50 3.08
C SER A 159 0.26 -4.53 2.47
N THR A 160 0.07 -3.89 1.32
CA THR A 160 -1.20 -3.90 0.56
C THR A 160 -1.55 -5.31 0.09
N ALA A 161 -0.59 -6.04 -0.47
CA ALA A 161 -0.80 -7.43 -0.91
C ALA A 161 -1.20 -8.34 0.26
N GLN A 162 -0.56 -8.17 1.43
CA GLN A 162 -0.89 -8.91 2.65
C GLN A 162 -2.27 -8.55 3.18
N ALA A 163 -2.63 -7.27 3.25
CA ALA A 163 -3.94 -6.80 3.67
C ALA A 163 -5.06 -7.39 2.79
N GLN A 164 -4.86 -7.39 1.46
CA GLN A 164 -5.84 -7.94 0.53
C GLN A 164 -5.94 -9.46 0.64
N HIS A 165 -4.81 -10.16 0.80
CA HIS A 165 -4.81 -11.61 0.94
C HIS A 165 -5.53 -12.09 2.22
N LYS A 166 -5.34 -11.39 3.34
CA LYS A 166 -6.06 -11.70 4.60
C LYS A 166 -7.56 -11.48 4.46
N SER A 167 -7.97 -10.40 3.81
CA SER A 167 -9.37 -10.09 3.54
C SER A 167 -10.03 -11.17 2.67
N CYS A 168 -9.40 -11.54 1.55
CA CYS A 168 -9.91 -12.61 0.68
C CYS A 168 -9.98 -13.97 1.39
N ARG A 169 -8.98 -14.30 2.23
CA ARG A 169 -8.96 -15.55 3.00
C ARG A 169 -10.11 -15.63 3.99
N LEU A 170 -10.41 -14.53 4.70
CA LEU A 170 -11.51 -14.48 5.66
C LEU A 170 -12.86 -14.73 4.97
N VAL A 171 -13.08 -14.07 3.83
CA VAL A 171 -14.28 -14.23 3.01
C VAL A 171 -14.42 -15.65 2.47
N ALA A 172 -13.33 -16.26 2.01
CA ALA A 172 -13.31 -17.63 1.52
C ALA A 172 -13.65 -18.66 2.61
N MET A 173 -13.11 -18.48 3.83
CA MET A 173 -13.45 -19.33 4.99
C MET A 173 -14.91 -19.20 5.37
N PHE A 174 -15.43 -17.96 5.40
CA PHE A 174 -16.82 -17.68 5.73
C PHE A 174 -17.77 -18.33 4.71
N ARG A 175 -17.53 -18.14 3.41
CA ARG A 175 -18.30 -18.75 2.32
C ARG A 175 -18.24 -20.27 2.40
N GLY A 176 -17.05 -20.86 2.54
CA GLY A 176 -16.88 -22.32 2.62
C GLY A 176 -17.60 -22.95 3.83
N GLY A 177 -17.54 -22.29 4.99
CA GLY A 177 -18.24 -22.75 6.20
C GLY A 177 -19.76 -22.65 6.08
N LEU A 178 -20.28 -21.52 5.61
CA LEU A 178 -21.72 -21.34 5.41
C LEU A 178 -22.29 -22.32 4.39
N VAL A 179 -21.62 -22.47 3.23
CA VAL A 179 -22.02 -23.41 2.19
C VAL A 179 -22.06 -24.83 2.75
N SER A 180 -21.05 -25.25 3.52
CA SER A 180 -21.02 -26.60 4.10
C SER A 180 -22.20 -26.87 5.05
N ILE A 181 -22.52 -25.93 5.94
CA ILE A 181 -23.63 -26.08 6.91
C ILE A 181 -24.99 -26.05 6.18
N ILE A 182 -25.15 -25.13 5.23
CA ILE A 182 -26.42 -24.95 4.52
C ILE A 182 -26.68 -26.14 3.58
N PHE A 183 -25.67 -26.66 2.88
CA PHE A 183 -25.85 -27.85 2.03
C PHE A 183 -26.15 -29.11 2.85
N ASP A 184 -25.47 -29.31 3.98
CA ASP A 184 -25.76 -30.43 4.89
C ASP A 184 -27.23 -30.38 5.36
N LYS A 185 -27.69 -29.17 5.74
CA LYS A 185 -29.08 -28.97 6.13
C LYS A 185 -30.05 -29.07 4.96
N ALA A 186 -29.69 -28.58 3.79
CA ALA A 186 -30.49 -28.68 2.57
C ALA A 186 -30.71 -30.14 2.19
N ILE A 187 -29.67 -30.98 2.18
CA ILE A 187 -29.78 -32.42 1.90
C ILE A 187 -30.70 -33.13 2.92
N SER A 188 -30.69 -32.70 4.18
CA SER A 188 -31.62 -33.25 5.19
C SER A 188 -33.09 -32.87 4.97
N LEU A 189 -33.36 -31.73 4.32
CA LEU A 189 -34.70 -31.19 4.08
C LEU A 189 -35.23 -31.57 2.68
N SER A 190 -34.43 -31.40 1.63
CA SER A 190 -33.98 -32.49 0.72
C SER A 190 -34.94 -33.62 0.39
N ALA A 191 -35.00 -34.54 1.35
CA ALA A 191 -35.73 -35.79 1.20
C ALA A 191 -37.25 -35.60 1.28
N THR A 192 -37.74 -34.38 1.56
CA THR A 192 -39.12 -34.12 2.00
C THR A 192 -39.88 -33.12 1.12
N SER A 193 -39.28 -32.35 0.20
CA SER A 193 -39.99 -31.22 -0.46
C SER A 193 -39.80 -31.06 -1.99
N GLN A 194 -40.81 -30.52 -2.70
CA GLN A 194 -40.81 -30.34 -4.17
C GLN A 194 -40.23 -29.00 -4.68
N ASN A 195 -39.92 -28.02 -3.82
CA ASN A 195 -39.47 -26.66 -4.21
C ASN A 195 -37.96 -26.40 -3.99
N GLU A 196 -37.14 -27.46 -3.97
CA GLU A 196 -35.77 -27.40 -3.46
C GLU A 196 -34.78 -26.71 -4.37
N ALA A 197 -34.88 -26.92 -5.68
CA ALA A 197 -33.93 -26.34 -6.63
C ALA A 197 -33.92 -24.80 -6.55
N SER A 198 -35.11 -24.18 -6.55
CA SER A 198 -35.25 -22.72 -6.39
C SER A 198 -34.80 -22.23 -5.03
N ALA A 199 -35.12 -22.96 -3.95
CA ALA A 199 -34.68 -22.62 -2.60
C ALA A 199 -33.16 -22.71 -2.43
N MET A 200 -32.53 -23.75 -2.99
CA MET A 200 -31.08 -23.93 -2.98
C MET A 200 -30.35 -22.84 -3.76
N THR A 201 -30.87 -22.45 -4.94
CA THR A 201 -30.32 -21.33 -5.70
C THR A 201 -30.43 -20.02 -4.92
N ALA A 202 -31.58 -19.74 -4.30
CA ALA A 202 -31.77 -18.54 -3.48
C ALA A 202 -30.80 -18.51 -2.29
N MET A 203 -30.63 -19.63 -1.58
CA MET A 203 -29.65 -19.75 -0.48
C MET A 203 -28.21 -19.52 -0.96
N GLY A 204 -27.83 -20.05 -2.12
CA GLY A 204 -26.51 -19.81 -2.71
C GLY A 204 -26.24 -18.33 -3.01
N ILE A 205 -27.23 -17.64 -3.57
CA ILE A 205 -27.16 -16.20 -3.86
C ILE A 205 -27.04 -15.37 -2.56
N GLU A 206 -27.80 -15.72 -1.52
CA GLU A 206 -27.73 -15.03 -0.22
C GLU A 206 -26.34 -15.17 0.43
N ILE A 207 -25.74 -16.36 0.40
CA ILE A 207 -24.39 -16.58 0.93
C ILE A 207 -23.36 -15.72 0.20
N GLU A 208 -23.43 -15.67 -1.13
CA GLU A 208 -22.53 -14.83 -1.93
C GLU A 208 -22.69 -13.35 -1.60
N ARG A 209 -23.93 -12.87 -1.42
CA ARG A 209 -24.21 -11.50 -0.98
C ARG A 209 -23.63 -11.20 0.40
N ILE A 210 -23.80 -12.10 1.37
CA ILE A 210 -23.27 -11.90 2.73
C ILE A 210 -21.73 -11.91 2.70
N ALA A 211 -21.12 -12.81 1.92
CA ALA A 211 -19.68 -12.87 1.74
C ALA A 211 -19.10 -11.58 1.12
N ALA A 212 -19.76 -11.04 0.08
CA ALA A 212 -19.39 -9.75 -0.51
C ALA A 212 -19.59 -8.58 0.47
N GLY A 213 -20.69 -8.59 1.23
CA GLY A 213 -20.94 -7.60 2.28
C GLY A 213 -19.88 -7.60 3.38
N LEU A 214 -19.38 -8.79 3.75
CA LEU A 214 -18.32 -8.95 4.74
C LEU A 214 -16.99 -8.35 4.28
N GLN A 215 -16.68 -8.47 2.98
CA GLN A 215 -15.52 -7.83 2.38
C GLN A 215 -15.62 -6.30 2.45
N CYS A 216 -16.76 -5.76 2.04
CA CYS A 216 -17.02 -4.32 2.09
C CYS A 216 -16.95 -3.79 3.53
N PHE A 217 -17.52 -4.53 4.49
CA PHE A 217 -17.41 -4.20 5.91
C PHE A 217 -15.96 -4.18 6.38
N HIS A 218 -15.15 -5.19 5.98
CA HIS A 218 -13.73 -5.25 6.33
C HIS A 218 -12.97 -4.01 5.82
N ASP A 219 -13.16 -3.68 4.56
CA ASP A 219 -12.49 -2.55 3.94
C ASP A 219 -12.92 -1.22 4.59
N THR A 220 -14.22 -1.08 4.87
CA THR A 220 -14.78 0.11 5.51
C THR A 220 -14.20 0.36 6.90
N TRP A 221 -14.18 -0.65 7.80
CA TRP A 221 -13.62 -0.45 9.14
C TRP A 221 -12.11 -0.19 9.10
N GLY A 222 -11.39 -0.82 8.16
CA GLY A 222 -9.97 -0.59 7.95
C GLY A 222 -9.69 0.86 7.53
N SER A 223 -10.49 1.39 6.60
CA SER A 223 -10.42 2.78 6.17
C SER A 223 -10.72 3.76 7.29
N PHE A 224 -11.69 3.47 8.17
CA PHE A 224 -11.96 4.31 9.34
C PHE A 224 -10.74 4.40 10.27
N VAL A 225 -10.06 3.29 10.55
CA VAL A 225 -8.85 3.26 11.38
C VAL A 225 -7.71 4.04 10.72
N GLU A 226 -7.52 3.85 9.41
CA GLU A 226 -6.48 4.53 8.63
C GLU A 226 -6.68 6.05 8.59
N VAL A 227 -7.91 6.51 8.35
CA VAL A 227 -8.27 7.94 8.36
C VAL A 227 -8.07 8.54 9.75
N THR A 228 -8.52 7.82 10.80
CA THR A 228 -8.38 8.30 12.18
C THR A 228 -6.91 8.47 12.57
N LEU A 229 -6.05 7.50 12.23
CA LEU A 229 -4.62 7.58 12.47
C LEU A 229 -3.95 8.69 11.66
N GLY A 230 -4.33 8.84 10.38
CA GLY A 230 -3.82 9.91 9.52
C GLY A 230 -4.15 11.30 10.08
N LEU A 231 -5.41 11.51 10.49
CA LEU A 231 -5.85 12.75 11.13
C LEU A 231 -5.15 13.00 12.46
N TRP A 232 -4.96 11.96 13.28
CA TRP A 232 -4.26 12.09 14.57
C TRP A 232 -2.79 12.50 14.38
N LEU A 233 -2.09 11.90 13.42
CA LEU A 233 -0.69 12.25 13.12
C LEU A 233 -0.56 13.63 12.49
N LEU A 234 -1.51 14.03 11.64
CA LEU A 234 -1.56 15.38 11.08
C LEU A 234 -1.80 16.43 12.17
N TYR A 235 -2.73 16.17 13.08
CA TYR A 235 -2.98 17.02 14.24
C TYR A 235 -1.71 17.24 15.09
N TYR A 236 -0.95 16.17 15.33
CA TYR A 236 0.31 16.27 16.10
C TYR A 236 1.40 17.07 15.37
N GLN A 237 1.53 16.91 14.05
CA GLN A 237 2.51 17.65 13.26
C GLN A 237 2.17 19.15 13.13
N LEU A 238 0.89 19.49 13.01
CA LEU A 238 0.42 20.88 12.99
C LEU A 238 0.73 21.59 14.31
N TRP A 239 0.43 20.95 15.44
CA TRP A 239 0.69 21.53 16.75
C TRP A 239 2.19 21.77 17.01
N ALA A 240 3.05 20.85 16.55
CA ALA A 240 4.50 21.01 16.63
C ALA A 240 5.02 22.14 15.72
N ALA A 241 4.42 22.34 14.55
CA ALA A 241 4.80 23.42 13.63
C ALA A 241 4.38 24.80 14.17
N ASP A 242 3.17 24.91 14.73
CA ASP A 242 2.61 26.18 15.25
C ASP A 242 3.24 26.59 16.58
N ALA A 243 3.71 25.64 17.39
CA ALA A 243 4.39 25.93 18.65
C ALA A 243 5.73 26.68 18.47
N VAL A 244 6.45 26.45 17.37
CA VAL A 244 7.79 27.01 17.14
C VAL A 244 7.75 28.55 16.97
N PRO A 245 6.92 29.14 16.09
CA PRO A 245 6.77 30.60 16.01
C PRO A 245 6.27 31.24 17.30
N ILE A 246 5.34 30.60 18.01
CA ILE A 246 4.80 31.09 19.29
C ILE A 246 5.92 31.17 20.34
N LEU A 247 6.75 30.12 20.44
CA LEU A 247 7.90 30.12 21.35
C LEU A 247 8.92 31.21 21.02
N ILE A 248 9.25 31.40 19.73
CA ILE A 248 10.21 32.43 19.27
C ILE A 248 9.67 33.84 19.53
N SER A 249 8.38 34.08 19.32
CA SER A 249 7.75 35.39 19.54
C SER A 249 7.64 35.76 21.04
N VAL A 250 7.51 34.77 21.93
CA VAL A 250 7.49 35.00 23.37
C VAL A 250 8.89 35.19 23.96
N GLY A 251 9.91 34.49 23.44
CA GLY A 251 11.30 34.57 23.92
C GLY A 251 12.06 35.86 23.58
N LYS A 252 11.44 36.80 22.85
CA LYS A 252 12.05 38.08 22.45
C LYS A 252 11.59 39.28 23.32
N ARG A 253 10.95 39.02 24.46
CA ARG A 253 10.63 40.03 25.48
C ARG A 253 11.61 39.99 26.64
#